data_AF-A0A7D9ICW2-F1
#
_entry.id   AF-A0A7D9ICW2-F1
#
_cell.length_a   1.000
_cell.length_b   1.000
_cell.length_c   1.000
_cell.angle_alpha   90.00
_cell.angle_beta   90.00
_cell.angle_gamma   90.00
#
_symmetry.space_group_name_H-M   'P 1'
#
loop_
_entity.id
_entity.type
_entity.pdbx_description
1 polymer ?
#
loop_
_entity_poly.entity_id
_entity_poly.type
_entity_poly.pdbx_seq_one_letter_code
_entity_poly.pdbx_strand_id
1 'polypeptide(L)'
;MTCNPTQKHENSKWNVESHVNDRVPKASPDLFYPSFLESVFESHAVMAQTNSGFKPKEGEVTSQPWQWPINYRGQVFSGGDQRVYLLGNPVIWWMILSTIFLFGLIFAYNAVREKRGYVDTPVEKARKSKFTSVIGWLLLGWALHYFPFFLMGRVLYFHHYFPAYLFSAMIAGIVLEYFFESASSFINAPEYRNMFYYSLVTLVLIICIVSFWLFHGLSYGGDTKFHEKYEIDPTTMNKVKEYVTKRVTQISDLIKAECSYFDFLQLRGSAEENLKIYYPDEFDFVLLSEKWKDKITFNERQNLPGFAYAMRQASRCLDEYFILILYTLFRNGKYIAAMS
;
A
#
# COMPACT_ATOMS: atom_id res chain seq x y z
N MET A 1 10.23 -34.43 -6.08
CA MET A 1 10.59 -35.53 -5.16
C MET A 1 12.08 -35.85 -5.28
N THR A 2 12.84 -35.82 -4.18
CA THR A 2 14.26 -36.19 -4.16
C THR A 2 14.51 -37.17 -3.02
N CYS A 3 15.49 -38.07 -3.16
CA CYS A 3 15.87 -39.03 -2.12
C CYS A 3 17.33 -38.77 -1.74
N ASN A 4 17.56 -38.11 -0.60
CA ASN A 4 18.89 -37.83 -0.10
C ASN A 4 19.23 -38.78 1.06
N PRO A 5 20.19 -39.71 0.90
CA PRO A 5 20.53 -40.68 1.93
C PRO A 5 21.32 -40.12 3.11
N THR A 6 21.77 -38.85 3.03
CA THR A 6 22.74 -38.28 4.00
C THR A 6 22.21 -37.06 4.75
N GLN A 7 21.28 -36.29 4.18
CA GLN A 7 20.72 -35.11 4.81
C GLN A 7 19.28 -35.35 5.27
N LYS A 8 19.08 -35.29 6.59
CA LYS A 8 17.74 -35.25 7.18
C LYS A 8 17.23 -33.81 7.13
N HIS A 9 16.18 -33.57 6.34
CA HIS A 9 15.48 -32.28 6.25
C HIS A 9 14.16 -32.37 7.03
N GLU A 10 13.63 -31.26 7.56
CA GLU A 10 12.29 -31.31 8.18
C GLU A 10 11.21 -31.79 7.21
N ASN A 11 11.39 -31.45 5.92
CA ASN A 11 10.54 -31.87 4.80
C ASN A 11 10.67 -33.37 4.45
N SER A 12 11.49 -34.15 5.18
CA SER A 12 11.58 -35.61 4.99
C SER A 12 10.64 -36.40 5.91
N LYS A 13 9.82 -35.71 6.71
CA LYS A 13 8.75 -36.33 7.51
C LYS A 13 7.51 -36.52 6.62
N TRP A 14 6.89 -37.69 6.71
CA TRP A 14 5.69 -38.03 5.97
C TRP A 14 4.61 -38.49 6.93
N ASN A 15 3.39 -38.02 6.73
CA ASN A 15 2.17 -38.52 7.36
C ASN A 15 1.30 -39.23 6.31
N VAL A 16 0.57 -40.26 6.72
CA VAL A 16 -0.46 -40.89 5.88
C VAL A 16 -1.80 -40.29 6.30
N GLU A 17 -2.37 -39.43 5.46
CA GLU A 17 -3.60 -38.68 5.79
C GLU A 17 -4.88 -39.47 5.52
N SER A 18 -4.81 -40.46 4.62
CA SER A 18 -5.97 -41.28 4.26
C SER A 18 -5.56 -42.72 4.02
N HIS A 19 -6.37 -43.64 4.55
CA HIS A 19 -6.26 -45.09 4.34
C HIS A 19 -7.66 -45.68 4.34
N VAL A 20 -7.96 -46.54 3.35
CA VAL A 20 -9.26 -47.20 3.20
C VAL A 20 -9.04 -48.70 3.26
N ASN A 21 -9.58 -49.37 4.28
CA ASN A 21 -9.50 -50.81 4.45
C ASN A 21 -10.66 -51.34 5.29
N ASP A 22 -11.52 -52.16 4.67
CA ASP A 22 -12.74 -52.69 5.29
C ASP A 22 -12.47 -53.72 6.40
N ARG A 23 -11.24 -54.22 6.52
CA ARG A 23 -10.84 -55.21 7.55
C ARG A 23 -10.46 -54.58 8.88
N VAL A 24 -10.41 -53.25 8.98
CA VAL A 24 -9.96 -52.52 10.17
C VAL A 24 -11.11 -51.62 10.67
N PRO A 25 -11.40 -51.59 11.99
CA PRO A 25 -12.41 -50.68 12.53
C PRO A 25 -12.02 -49.22 12.26
N LYS A 26 -13.03 -48.37 12.01
CA LYS A 26 -12.83 -46.93 11.79
C LYS A 26 -12.31 -46.27 13.08
N ALA A 27 -11.28 -45.45 12.96
CA ALA A 27 -10.76 -44.68 14.09
C ALA A 27 -11.75 -43.58 14.53
N SER A 28 -11.74 -43.23 15.83
CA SER A 28 -12.50 -42.08 16.32
C SER A 28 -11.92 -40.77 15.76
N PRO A 29 -12.76 -39.83 15.28
CA PRO A 29 -12.32 -38.49 14.89
C PRO A 29 -11.55 -37.75 15.99
N ASP A 30 -11.86 -38.02 17.26
CA ASP A 30 -11.25 -37.37 18.44
C ASP A 30 -9.73 -37.58 18.55
N LEU A 31 -9.21 -38.64 17.92
CA LEU A 31 -7.77 -38.92 17.90
C LEU A 31 -6.99 -37.91 17.05
N PHE A 32 -7.65 -37.25 16.09
CA PHE A 32 -7.01 -36.39 15.10
C PHE A 32 -7.22 -34.90 15.36
N TYR A 33 -8.09 -34.53 16.31
CA TYR A 33 -8.30 -33.12 16.62
C TYR A 33 -7.18 -32.59 17.50
N PRO A 34 -6.53 -31.48 17.10
CA PRO A 34 -5.61 -30.79 17.99
C PRO A 34 -6.36 -30.27 19.21
N SER A 35 -5.65 -30.16 20.33
CA SER A 35 -6.15 -29.40 21.47
C SER A 35 -6.34 -27.93 21.11
N PHE A 36 -7.10 -27.21 21.92
CA PHE A 36 -7.31 -25.78 21.72
C PHE A 36 -5.98 -25.00 21.66
N LEU A 37 -5.04 -25.27 22.57
CA LEU A 37 -3.77 -24.57 22.60
C LEU A 37 -2.89 -24.91 21.39
N GLU A 38 -2.85 -26.17 20.96
CA GLU A 38 -2.15 -26.57 19.73
C GLU A 38 -2.72 -25.83 18.51
N SER A 39 -4.04 -25.75 18.40
CA SER A 39 -4.72 -25.00 17.34
C SER A 39 -4.35 -23.51 17.36
N VAL A 40 -4.28 -22.90 18.56
CA VAL A 40 -3.88 -21.50 18.72
C VAL A 40 -2.43 -21.28 18.29
N PHE A 41 -1.51 -22.14 18.72
CA PHE A 41 -0.09 -22.03 18.35
C PHE A 41 0.13 -22.23 16.86
N GLU A 42 -0.45 -23.27 16.28
CA GLU A 42 -0.39 -23.55 14.84
C GLU A 42 -0.96 -22.36 14.05
N SER A 43 -2.12 -21.84 14.47
CA SER A 43 -2.73 -20.68 13.83
C SER A 43 -1.81 -19.46 13.84
N HIS A 44 -1.18 -19.12 14.97
CA HIS A 44 -0.25 -17.98 15.04
C HIS A 44 1.02 -18.20 14.22
N ALA A 45 1.54 -19.44 14.19
CA ALA A 45 2.70 -19.78 13.37
C ALA A 45 2.39 -19.59 11.87
N VAL A 46 1.24 -20.10 11.42
CA VAL A 46 0.78 -19.94 10.03
C VAL A 46 0.47 -18.48 9.72
N MET A 47 -0.14 -17.72 10.64
CA MET A 47 -0.35 -16.29 10.48
C MET A 47 0.98 -15.54 10.30
N ALA A 48 1.98 -15.81 11.14
CA ALA A 48 3.29 -15.16 11.05
C ALA A 48 4.01 -15.51 9.73
N GLN A 49 4.01 -16.78 9.34
CA GLN A 49 4.60 -17.23 8.08
C GLN A 49 3.91 -16.57 6.88
N THR A 50 2.58 -16.62 6.83
CA THR A 50 1.78 -16.02 5.74
C THR A 50 2.00 -14.52 5.66
N ASN A 51 2.01 -13.83 6.80
CA ASN A 51 2.22 -12.38 6.89
C ASN A 51 3.60 -11.96 6.35
N SER A 52 4.64 -12.74 6.66
CA SER A 52 5.99 -12.52 6.10
C SER A 52 6.10 -12.85 4.60
N GLY A 53 5.20 -13.70 4.10
CA GLY A 53 5.16 -14.14 2.70
C GLY A 53 4.49 -13.16 1.74
N PHE A 54 3.75 -12.17 2.24
CA PHE A 54 3.13 -11.14 1.40
C PHE A 54 4.17 -10.16 0.87
N LYS A 55 4.90 -10.55 -0.17
CA LYS A 55 5.81 -9.68 -0.89
C LYS A 55 5.09 -8.96 -2.04
N PRO A 56 5.52 -7.73 -2.41
CA PRO A 56 4.95 -7.03 -3.55
C PRO A 56 5.07 -7.88 -4.80
N LYS A 57 4.00 -7.96 -5.60
CA LYS A 57 4.07 -8.57 -6.93
C LYS A 57 4.78 -7.60 -7.88
N GLU A 58 5.40 -8.13 -8.93
CA GLU A 58 5.96 -7.30 -10.00
C GLU A 58 4.87 -6.39 -10.59
N GLY A 59 5.16 -5.09 -10.70
CA GLY A 59 4.20 -4.08 -11.17
C GLY A 59 3.21 -3.55 -10.11
N GLU A 60 3.18 -4.12 -8.90
CA GLU A 60 2.27 -3.65 -7.86
C GLU A 60 2.80 -2.38 -7.18
N VAL A 61 2.01 -1.29 -7.24
CA VAL A 61 2.33 -0.04 -6.55
C VAL A 61 1.98 -0.16 -5.07
N THR A 62 3.01 -0.17 -4.24
CA THR A 62 2.90 -0.21 -2.78
C THR A 62 3.38 1.11 -2.17
N SER A 63 2.90 1.44 -0.98
CA SER A 63 3.34 2.65 -0.28
C SER A 63 4.48 2.35 0.67
N GLN A 64 5.36 3.32 0.89
CA GLN A 64 6.50 3.21 1.79
C GLN A 64 6.28 4.02 3.07
N PRO A 65 6.80 3.60 4.24
CA PRO A 65 6.55 4.26 5.51
C PRO A 65 6.82 5.78 5.51
N TRP A 66 7.88 6.23 4.85
CA TRP A 66 8.24 7.64 4.76
C TRP A 66 7.23 8.50 3.97
N GLN A 67 6.43 7.89 3.09
CA GLN A 67 5.44 8.58 2.26
C GLN A 67 4.21 9.01 3.06
N TRP A 68 3.93 8.33 4.18
CA TRP A 68 2.67 8.49 4.90
C TRP A 68 2.58 9.84 5.63
N PRO A 69 3.59 10.30 6.40
CA PRO A 69 3.48 11.58 7.13
C PRO A 69 3.34 12.80 6.22
N ILE A 70 3.88 12.74 5.00
CA ILE A 70 3.80 13.83 4.02
C ILE A 70 2.58 13.73 3.10
N ASN A 71 1.77 12.67 3.25
CA ASN A 71 0.61 12.40 2.41
C ASN A 71 0.97 12.33 0.91
N TYR A 72 2.08 11.67 0.57
CA TYR A 72 2.67 11.70 -0.77
C TYR A 72 1.76 11.13 -1.85
N ARG A 73 1.11 10.00 -1.56
CA ARG A 73 0.23 9.29 -2.49
C ARG A 73 -0.84 8.53 -1.72
N GLY A 74 -2.09 8.67 -2.14
CA GLY A 74 -3.22 7.90 -1.63
C GLY A 74 -3.42 6.58 -2.37
N GLN A 75 -4.42 5.82 -1.94
CA GLN A 75 -4.75 4.49 -2.49
C GLN A 75 -6.17 4.48 -3.08
N VAL A 76 -6.32 3.91 -4.28
CA VAL A 76 -7.63 3.72 -4.91
C VAL A 76 -8.36 2.55 -4.24
N PHE A 77 -9.61 2.76 -3.79
CA PHE A 77 -10.43 1.74 -3.14
C PHE A 77 -11.55 1.19 -4.04
N SER A 78 -12.05 1.98 -4.99
CA SER A 78 -13.05 1.53 -5.97
C SER A 78 -12.64 1.88 -7.40
N GLY A 79 -13.08 1.05 -8.35
CA GLY A 79 -12.74 1.17 -9.78
C GLY A 79 -13.91 1.52 -10.71
N GLY A 80 -15.07 1.88 -10.18
CA GLY A 80 -16.27 2.27 -10.96
C GLY A 80 -16.37 3.78 -11.18
N ASP A 81 -17.56 4.25 -11.59
CA ASP A 81 -17.84 5.67 -11.85
C ASP A 81 -17.70 6.53 -10.59
N GLN A 82 -18.20 6.03 -9.45
CA GLN A 82 -17.96 6.62 -8.14
C GLN A 82 -16.65 6.07 -7.56
N ARG A 83 -15.59 6.88 -7.64
CA ARG A 83 -14.25 6.49 -7.16
C ARG A 83 -14.02 6.94 -5.72
N VAL A 84 -13.82 5.98 -4.84
CA VAL A 84 -13.35 6.20 -3.47
C VAL A 84 -11.82 6.16 -3.48
N TYR A 85 -11.22 7.24 -3.00
CA TYR A 85 -9.77 7.41 -2.95
C TYR A 85 -9.33 7.70 -1.52
N LEU A 86 -8.58 6.76 -0.94
CA LEU A 86 -8.02 6.90 0.38
C LEU A 86 -6.82 7.85 0.32
N LEU A 87 -7.09 9.12 0.58
CA LEU A 87 -6.09 10.16 0.76
C LEU A 87 -6.32 10.82 2.11
N GLY A 88 -5.25 11.06 2.85
CA GLY A 88 -5.34 11.90 4.03
C GLY A 88 -5.83 13.29 3.64
N ASN A 89 -6.70 13.93 4.43
CA ASN A 89 -7.09 15.31 4.14
C ASN A 89 -5.82 16.19 4.10
N PRO A 90 -5.41 16.74 2.93
CA PRO A 90 -4.08 17.36 2.80
C PRO A 90 -3.86 18.54 3.75
N VAL A 91 -4.91 19.33 4.02
CA VAL A 91 -4.84 20.48 4.93
C VAL A 91 -4.60 20.01 6.36
N ILE A 92 -5.40 19.05 6.83
CA ILE A 92 -5.28 18.54 8.21
C ILE A 92 -3.96 17.79 8.37
N TRP A 93 -3.56 17.00 7.38
CA TRP A 93 -2.34 16.20 7.42
C TRP A 93 -1.09 17.07 7.52
N TRP A 94 -1.01 18.12 6.69
CA TRP A 94 0.12 19.04 6.71
C TRP A 94 0.07 20.01 7.89
N MET A 95 -1.12 20.37 8.37
CA MET A 95 -1.27 21.09 9.64
C MET A 95 -0.67 20.27 10.80
N ILE A 96 -1.01 18.98 10.91
CA ILE A 96 -0.44 18.09 11.92
C ILE A 96 1.07 17.97 11.75
N LEU A 97 1.57 17.74 10.53
CA LEU A 97 3.01 17.69 10.26
C LEU A 97 3.71 18.99 10.69
N SER A 98 3.10 20.15 10.42
CA SER A 98 3.60 21.46 10.84
C SER A 98 3.60 21.62 12.36
N THR A 99 2.60 21.08 13.07
CA THR A 99 2.59 21.11 14.54
C THR A 99 3.67 20.23 15.16
N ILE A 100 4.05 19.11 14.52
CA ILE A 100 5.19 18.29 14.98
C ILE A 100 6.50 19.09 14.84
N PHE A 101 6.66 19.84 13.75
CA PHE A 101 7.80 20.74 13.60
C PHE A 101 7.79 21.86 14.65
N LEU A 102 6.62 22.49 14.89
CA LEU A 102 6.43 23.49 15.93
C LEU A 102 6.77 22.95 17.33
N PHE A 103 6.38 21.71 17.64
CA PHE A 103 6.78 21.04 18.88
C PHE A 103 8.30 20.98 19.02
N GLY A 104 9.01 20.56 17.97
CA GLY A 104 10.47 20.53 17.95
C GLY A 104 11.09 21.91 18.26
N LEU A 105 10.52 22.98 17.68
CA LEU A 105 10.95 24.35 17.97
C LEU A 105 10.67 24.78 19.42
N ILE A 106 9.47 24.52 19.94
CA ILE A 106 9.10 24.84 21.33
C ILE A 106 9.98 24.09 22.31
N PHE A 107 10.20 22.80 22.07
CA PHE A 107 11.06 21.95 22.89
C PHE A 107 12.50 22.45 22.90
N ALA A 108 13.07 22.73 21.72
CA ALA A 108 14.43 23.26 21.60
C ALA A 108 14.58 24.64 22.28
N TYR A 109 13.61 25.54 22.07
CA TYR A 109 13.58 26.84 22.73
C TYR A 109 13.57 26.72 24.26
N ASN A 110 12.71 25.85 24.81
CA ASN A 110 12.61 25.64 26.24
C ASN A 110 13.88 25.01 26.82
N ALA A 111 14.47 24.02 26.13
CA ALA A 111 15.73 23.41 26.53
C ALA A 111 16.88 24.44 26.58
N VAL A 112 16.98 25.32 25.58
CA VAL A 112 18.00 26.39 25.56
C VAL A 112 17.77 27.39 26.70
N ARG A 113 16.53 27.80 26.96
CA ARG A 113 16.21 28.70 28.09
C ARG A 113 16.59 28.11 29.43
N GLU A 114 16.28 26.84 29.66
CA GLU A 114 16.66 26.13 30.89
C GLU A 114 18.18 26.08 31.05
N LYS A 115 18.92 25.74 29.98
CA LYS A 115 20.39 25.74 29.99
C LYS A 115 21.02 27.12 30.19
N ARG A 116 20.33 28.20 29.81
CA ARG A 116 20.77 29.59 30.06
C ARG A 116 20.42 30.10 31.47
N GLY A 117 19.77 29.29 32.31
CA GLY A 117 19.46 29.65 33.69
C GLY A 117 18.24 30.56 33.85
N TYR A 118 17.34 30.63 32.85
CA TYR A 118 16.07 31.33 33.03
C TYR A 118 15.21 30.60 34.06
N VAL A 119 14.76 31.32 35.09
CA VAL A 119 13.88 30.78 36.13
C VAL A 119 12.43 31.01 35.73
N ASP A 120 11.71 29.93 35.42
CA ASP A 120 10.27 29.99 35.18
C ASP A 120 9.49 30.08 36.50
N THR A 121 8.31 30.70 36.46
CA THR A 121 7.39 30.69 37.60
C THR A 121 6.94 29.25 37.92
N PRO A 122 6.52 28.93 39.16
CA PRO A 122 6.04 27.59 39.49
C PRO A 122 4.91 27.10 38.57
N VAL A 123 4.04 28.01 38.14
CA VAL A 123 2.93 27.74 37.21
C VAL A 123 3.45 27.34 35.83
N GLU A 124 4.38 28.12 35.25
CA GLU A 124 4.94 27.82 33.94
C GLU A 124 5.78 26.55 33.96
N LYS A 125 6.51 26.28 35.05
CA LYS A 125 7.25 25.03 35.24
C LYS A 125 6.32 23.81 35.25
N ALA A 126 5.20 23.89 35.98
CA ALA A 126 4.20 22.83 36.01
C ALA A 126 3.58 22.60 34.62
N ARG A 127 3.26 23.68 33.90
CA ARG A 127 2.73 23.65 32.54
C ARG A 127 3.68 22.99 31.54
N LYS A 128 4.96 23.38 31.53
CA LYS A 128 6.01 22.76 30.69
C LYS A 128 6.22 21.28 31.02
N SER A 129 6.22 20.94 32.30
CA SER A 129 6.37 19.54 32.75
C SER A 129 5.21 18.68 32.27
N LYS A 130 3.96 19.14 32.44
CA LYS A 130 2.77 18.46 31.92
C LYS A 130 2.84 18.30 30.40
N PHE A 131 3.14 19.39 29.68
CA PHE A 131 3.28 19.39 28.22
C PHE A 131 4.27 18.33 27.72
N THR A 132 5.48 18.34 28.29
CA THR A 132 6.56 17.42 27.90
C THR A 132 6.22 15.97 28.28
N SER A 133 5.65 15.75 29.47
CA SER A 133 5.29 14.41 29.93
C SER A 133 4.22 13.77 29.06
N VAL A 134 3.16 14.51 28.71
CA VAL A 134 2.07 13.96 27.90
C VAL A 134 2.54 13.69 26.48
N ILE A 135 3.25 14.64 25.85
CA ILE A 135 3.79 14.43 24.51
C ILE A 135 4.79 13.28 24.48
N GLY A 136 5.60 13.09 25.52
CA GLY A 136 6.52 11.95 25.61
C GLY A 136 5.81 10.60 25.49
N TRP A 137 4.69 10.41 26.20
CA TRP A 137 3.88 9.19 26.09
C TRP A 137 3.22 9.03 24.72
N LEU A 138 2.72 10.12 24.14
CA LEU A 138 2.11 10.09 22.82
C LEU A 138 3.13 9.81 21.70
N LEU A 139 4.35 10.35 21.81
CA LEU A 139 5.46 10.05 20.91
C LEU A 139 5.91 8.60 21.01
N LEU A 140 5.91 8.03 22.22
CA LEU A 140 6.15 6.59 22.39
C LEU A 140 5.08 5.77 21.68
N GLY A 141 3.79 6.11 21.89
CA GLY A 141 2.68 5.48 21.18
C GLY A 141 2.80 5.59 19.67
N TRP A 142 3.12 6.79 19.16
CA TRP A 142 3.39 7.04 17.74
C TRP A 142 4.55 6.17 17.21
N ALA A 143 5.68 6.14 17.92
CA ALA A 143 6.87 5.40 17.51
C ALA A 143 6.60 3.89 17.45
N LEU A 144 5.92 3.33 18.46
CA LEU A 144 5.53 1.92 18.49
C LEU A 144 4.59 1.54 17.35
N HIS A 145 3.76 2.49 16.87
CA HIS A 145 2.84 2.26 15.76
C HIS A 145 3.42 2.66 14.40
N TYR A 146 4.65 3.19 14.32
CA TYR A 146 5.22 3.66 13.06
C TYR A 146 6.55 3.01 12.71
N PHE A 147 7.50 2.97 13.65
CA PHE A 147 8.84 2.46 13.40
C PHE A 147 8.90 0.98 13.01
N PRO A 148 8.05 0.07 13.53
CA PRO A 148 8.07 -1.32 13.09
C PRO A 148 7.87 -1.48 11.58
N PHE A 149 7.13 -0.58 10.93
CA PHE A 149 6.89 -0.65 9.49
C PHE A 149 8.14 -0.42 8.64
N PHE A 150 9.15 0.27 9.16
CA PHE A 150 10.44 0.42 8.46
C PHE A 150 11.26 -0.88 8.44
N LEU A 151 10.95 -1.81 9.35
CA LEU A 151 11.63 -3.11 9.46
C LEU A 151 10.87 -4.23 8.74
N MET A 152 9.64 -3.96 8.28
CA MET A 152 8.80 -4.96 7.62
C MET A 152 9.12 -5.08 6.13
N GLY A 153 9.52 -6.28 5.69
CA GLY A 153 9.80 -6.60 4.28
C GLY A 153 8.60 -7.11 3.47
N ARG A 154 7.38 -6.71 3.85
CA ARG A 154 6.11 -7.12 3.23
C ARG A 154 5.42 -5.96 2.52
N VAL A 155 4.33 -6.22 1.80
CA VAL A 155 3.50 -5.19 1.19
C VAL A 155 2.95 -4.24 2.27
N LEU A 156 3.08 -2.93 2.04
CA LEU A 156 2.56 -1.90 2.95
C LEU A 156 1.71 -0.88 2.18
N TYR A 157 0.70 -0.38 2.86
CA TYR A 157 -0.29 0.55 2.31
C TYR A 157 -0.54 1.71 3.27
N PHE A 158 -1.06 2.81 2.73
CA PHE A 158 -1.22 4.09 3.43
C PHE A 158 -2.00 3.97 4.77
N HIS A 159 -3.01 3.08 4.82
CA HIS A 159 -3.83 2.87 6.02
C HIS A 159 -3.04 2.31 7.22
N HIS A 160 -1.88 1.70 7.01
CA HIS A 160 -1.02 1.22 8.10
C HIS A 160 -0.54 2.36 9.00
N TYR A 161 -0.48 3.58 8.49
CA TYR A 161 -0.10 4.76 9.27
C TYR A 161 -1.21 5.26 10.20
N PHE A 162 -2.47 4.86 10.02
CA PHE A 162 -3.60 5.48 10.73
C PHE A 162 -3.52 5.40 12.26
N PRO A 163 -3.08 4.28 12.86
CA PRO A 163 -2.83 4.24 14.31
C PRO A 163 -1.80 5.27 14.76
N ALA A 164 -0.67 5.40 14.06
CA ALA A 164 0.34 6.42 14.35
C ALA A 164 -0.19 7.84 14.08
N TYR A 165 -0.97 8.04 13.03
CA TYR A 165 -1.60 9.32 12.73
C TYR A 165 -2.54 9.79 13.83
N LEU A 166 -3.27 8.89 14.49
CA LEU A 166 -4.09 9.23 15.66
C LEU A 166 -3.25 9.85 16.78
N PHE A 167 -2.09 9.28 17.09
CA PHE A 167 -1.14 9.88 18.04
C PHE A 167 -0.64 11.24 17.55
N SER A 168 -0.37 11.38 16.25
CA SER A 168 0.05 12.65 15.65
C SER A 168 -1.03 13.74 15.83
N ALA A 169 -2.30 13.40 15.63
CA ALA A 169 -3.43 14.31 15.83
C ALA A 169 -3.61 14.72 17.30
N MET A 170 -3.43 13.78 18.24
CA MET A 170 -3.46 14.09 19.68
C MET A 170 -2.30 15.02 20.09
N ILE A 171 -1.09 14.77 19.57
CA ILE A 171 0.06 15.65 19.78
C ILE A 171 -0.24 17.04 19.22
N ALA A 172 -0.78 17.14 18.00
CA ALA A 172 -1.15 18.40 17.39
C ALA A 172 -2.12 19.21 18.27
N GLY A 173 -3.14 18.57 18.85
CA GLY A 173 -4.07 19.21 19.79
C GLY A 173 -3.36 19.83 20.99
N ILE A 174 -2.49 19.08 21.66
CA ILE A 174 -1.75 19.54 22.85
C ILE A 174 -0.74 20.65 22.49
N VAL A 175 -0.08 20.54 21.33
CA VAL A 175 0.86 21.56 20.84
C VAL A 175 0.14 22.85 20.52
N LEU A 176 -1.00 22.79 19.85
CA LEU A 176 -1.82 23.96 19.56
C LEU A 176 -2.38 24.59 20.83
N GLU A 177 -2.85 23.80 21.80
CA GLU A 177 -3.28 24.30 23.12
C GLU A 177 -2.15 25.06 23.81
N TYR A 178 -0.97 24.45 23.95
CA TYR A 178 0.19 25.10 24.57
C TYR A 178 0.64 26.35 23.80
N PHE A 179 0.59 26.32 22.47
CA PHE A 179 0.95 27.47 21.65
C PHE A 179 -0.07 28.62 21.80
N PHE A 180 -1.37 28.32 21.74
CA PHE A 180 -2.43 29.33 21.85
C PHE A 180 -2.50 29.96 23.23
N GLU A 181 -2.35 29.18 24.30
CA GLU A 181 -2.21 29.72 25.66
C GLU A 181 -0.99 30.65 25.76
N SER A 182 0.15 30.26 25.19
CA SER A 182 1.37 31.08 25.20
C SER A 182 1.18 32.38 24.40
N ALA A 183 0.57 32.31 23.22
CA ALA A 183 0.27 33.47 22.39
C ALA A 183 -0.74 34.41 23.08
N SER A 184 -1.74 33.86 23.76
CA SER A 184 -2.75 34.64 24.47
C SER A 184 -2.20 35.32 25.72
N SER A 185 -1.13 34.76 26.32
CA SER A 185 -0.49 35.33 27.51
C SER A 185 0.12 36.73 27.29
N PHE A 186 0.42 37.11 26.03
CA PHE A 186 0.86 38.47 25.67
C PHE A 186 -0.24 39.53 25.83
N ILE A 187 -1.51 39.12 25.93
CA ILE A 187 -2.64 40.02 26.17
C ILE A 187 -2.85 40.14 27.68
N ASN A 188 -2.69 41.35 28.21
CA ASN A 188 -2.80 41.63 29.65
C ASN A 188 -4.26 41.64 30.14
N ALA A 189 -5.20 42.04 29.29
CA ALA A 189 -6.62 42.12 29.64
C ALA A 189 -7.30 40.73 29.51
N PRO A 190 -7.90 40.18 30.59
CA PRO A 190 -8.37 38.81 30.63
C PRO A 190 -9.52 38.52 29.65
N GLU A 191 -10.39 39.49 29.39
CA GLU A 191 -11.50 39.35 28.43
C GLU A 191 -10.97 39.16 27.01
N TYR A 192 -10.03 40.04 26.60
CA TYR A 192 -9.40 39.97 25.28
C TYR A 192 -8.49 38.76 25.14
N ARG A 193 -7.84 38.31 26.22
CA ARG A 193 -7.03 37.07 26.25
C ARG A 193 -7.89 35.85 25.92
N ASN A 194 -9.00 35.68 26.61
CA ASN A 194 -9.91 34.55 26.39
C ASN A 194 -10.54 34.61 25.00
N MET A 195 -10.96 35.81 24.57
CA MET A 195 -11.49 36.02 23.22
C MET A 195 -10.49 35.62 22.14
N PHE A 196 -9.22 36.01 22.30
CA PHE A 196 -8.16 35.67 21.36
C PHE A 196 -7.89 34.15 21.32
N TYR A 197 -7.77 33.52 22.49
CA TYR A 197 -7.61 32.06 22.59
C TYR A 197 -8.74 31.31 21.87
N TYR A 198 -10.00 31.61 22.19
CA TYR A 198 -11.15 30.94 21.58
C TYR A 198 -11.30 31.23 20.09
N SER A 199 -10.86 32.41 19.63
CA SER A 199 -10.81 32.75 18.21
C SER A 199 -9.81 31.88 17.45
N LEU A 200 -8.63 31.62 18.02
CA LEU A 200 -7.63 30.71 17.42
C LEU A 200 -8.15 29.27 17.35
N VAL A 201 -8.76 28.77 18.43
CA VAL A 201 -9.37 27.43 18.45
C VAL A 201 -10.48 27.32 17.41
N THR A 202 -11.38 28.31 17.36
CA THR A 202 -12.50 28.32 16.41
C THR A 202 -12.00 28.38 14.97
N LEU A 203 -10.95 29.15 14.69
CA LEU A 203 -10.33 29.21 13.37
C LEU A 203 -9.83 27.83 12.91
N VAL A 204 -9.13 27.08 13.78
CA VAL A 204 -8.67 25.73 13.45
C VAL A 204 -9.85 24.78 13.19
N LEU A 205 -10.90 24.86 14.00
CA LEU A 205 -12.11 24.04 13.80
C LEU A 205 -12.80 24.36 12.46
N ILE A 206 -12.91 25.64 12.10
CA ILE A 206 -13.46 26.06 10.80
C ILE A 206 -12.61 25.52 9.66
N ILE A 207 -11.27 25.60 9.76
CA ILE A 207 -10.35 25.05 8.75
C ILE A 207 -10.57 23.54 8.58
N CYS A 208 -10.71 22.79 9.68
CA CYS A 208 -10.98 21.36 9.64
C CYS A 208 -12.32 21.04 8.95
N ILE A 209 -13.38 21.77 9.30
CA ILE A 209 -14.73 21.57 8.73
C ILE A 209 -14.74 21.91 7.24
N VAL A 210 -14.26 23.10 6.87
CA VAL A 210 -14.20 23.54 5.47
C VAL A 210 -13.34 22.60 4.63
N SER A 211 -12.21 22.15 5.18
CA SER A 211 -11.37 21.21 4.49
C SER A 211 -12.04 19.85 4.30
N PHE A 212 -12.74 19.33 5.31
CA PHE A 212 -13.53 18.11 5.13
C PHE A 212 -14.57 18.29 4.02
N TRP A 213 -15.30 19.41 4.01
CA TRP A 213 -16.24 19.73 2.94
C TRP A 213 -15.58 19.84 1.56
N LEU A 214 -14.33 20.26 1.45
CA LEU A 214 -13.63 20.30 0.17
C LEU A 214 -13.25 18.89 -0.34
N PHE A 215 -12.90 17.98 0.56
CA PHE A 215 -12.36 16.66 0.21
C PHE A 215 -13.33 15.48 0.44
N HIS A 216 -14.56 15.73 0.91
CA HIS A 216 -15.53 14.68 1.26
C HIS A 216 -15.86 13.74 0.08
N GLY A 217 -15.83 14.25 -1.16
CA GLY A 217 -16.07 13.46 -2.36
C GLY A 217 -15.08 12.30 -2.55
N LEU A 218 -13.86 12.40 -2.03
CA LEU A 218 -12.88 11.31 -2.08
C LEU A 218 -13.29 10.13 -1.18
N SER A 219 -13.99 10.41 -0.08
CA SER A 219 -14.43 9.40 0.89
C SER A 219 -15.80 8.84 0.57
N TYR A 220 -16.75 9.69 0.16
CA TYR A 220 -18.12 9.27 -0.12
C TYR A 220 -18.35 8.78 -1.55
N GLY A 221 -17.34 8.90 -2.43
CA GLY A 221 -17.48 8.59 -3.85
C GLY A 221 -18.34 9.66 -4.51
N GLY A 222 -17.75 10.84 -4.75
CA GLY A 222 -18.39 11.91 -5.50
C GLY A 222 -18.14 11.78 -7.01
N ASP A 223 -19.07 12.31 -7.81
CA ASP A 223 -18.94 12.44 -9.26
C ASP A 223 -17.71 13.30 -9.59
N THR A 224 -16.57 12.66 -9.79
CA THR A 224 -15.29 13.35 -9.97
C THR A 224 -15.18 13.91 -11.39
N LYS A 225 -15.74 15.09 -11.62
CA LYS A 225 -15.19 16.07 -12.59
C LYS A 225 -13.76 16.50 -12.22
N PHE A 226 -13.29 16.12 -11.03
CA PHE A 226 -11.92 16.37 -10.54
C PHE A 226 -10.83 15.58 -11.29
N HIS A 227 -11.20 14.53 -12.05
CA HIS A 227 -10.28 13.77 -12.89
C HIS A 227 -10.09 14.36 -14.30
N GLU A 228 -10.92 15.33 -14.70
CA GLU A 228 -10.94 15.93 -16.05
C GLU A 228 -9.63 16.69 -16.39
N LYS A 229 -8.77 16.99 -15.41
CA LYS A 229 -7.45 17.62 -15.64
C LYS A 229 -6.37 16.64 -16.12
N TYR A 230 -6.60 15.34 -15.95
CA TYR A 230 -5.69 14.28 -16.43
C TYR A 230 -6.41 13.19 -17.25
N GLU A 231 -7.70 13.35 -17.50
CA GLU A 231 -8.39 12.57 -18.52
C GLU A 231 -7.88 13.00 -19.89
N ILE A 232 -7.15 12.08 -20.51
CA ILE A 232 -6.92 12.09 -21.94
C ILE A 232 -8.30 12.11 -22.59
N ASP A 233 -8.51 13.08 -23.48
CA ASP A 233 -9.71 13.25 -24.29
C ASP A 233 -10.27 11.87 -24.72
N PRO A 234 -11.57 11.57 -24.50
CA PRO A 234 -12.17 10.28 -24.83
C PRO A 234 -11.90 9.84 -26.27
N THR A 235 -11.80 10.81 -27.19
CA THR A 235 -11.45 10.56 -28.59
C THR A 235 -10.03 10.02 -28.73
N THR A 236 -9.09 10.55 -27.95
CA THR A 236 -7.70 10.11 -27.87
C THR A 236 -7.59 8.74 -27.19
N MET A 237 -8.34 8.48 -26.13
CA MET A 237 -8.38 7.17 -25.47
C MET A 237 -8.90 6.08 -26.41
N ASN A 238 -9.96 6.37 -27.18
CA ASN A 238 -10.50 5.44 -28.17
C ASN A 238 -9.51 5.17 -29.32
N LYS A 239 -8.79 6.19 -29.79
CA LYS A 239 -7.71 6.02 -30.78
C LYS A 239 -6.57 5.15 -30.25
N VAL A 240 -6.21 5.30 -28.98
CA VAL A 240 -5.18 4.47 -28.34
C VAL A 240 -5.67 3.03 -28.16
N LYS A 241 -6.91 2.81 -27.70
CA LYS A 241 -7.53 1.48 -27.63
C LYS A 241 -7.55 0.80 -29.01
N GLU A 242 -7.95 1.52 -30.05
CA GLU A 242 -8.00 1.01 -31.43
C GLU A 242 -6.59 0.66 -31.94
N TYR A 243 -5.61 1.54 -31.71
CA TYR A 243 -4.21 1.31 -32.11
C TYR A 243 -3.60 0.08 -31.42
N VAL A 244 -3.75 -0.02 -30.09
CA VAL A 244 -3.23 -1.15 -29.30
C VAL A 244 -3.92 -2.45 -29.72
N THR A 245 -5.25 -2.44 -29.85
CA THR A 245 -6.01 -3.62 -30.30
C THR A 245 -5.53 -4.09 -31.67
N LYS A 246 -5.41 -3.17 -32.64
CA LYS A 246 -4.91 -3.48 -33.99
C LYS A 246 -3.50 -4.07 -33.96
N ARG A 247 -2.62 -3.55 -33.10
CA ARG A 247 -1.24 -4.04 -32.98
C ARG A 247 -1.15 -5.42 -32.32
N VAL A 248 -1.94 -5.66 -31.27
CA VAL A 248 -2.00 -6.97 -30.61
C VAL A 248 -2.62 -8.02 -31.54
N THR A 249 -3.64 -7.67 -32.33
CA THR A 249 -4.21 -8.58 -33.36
C THR A 249 -3.17 -8.92 -34.43
N GLN A 250 -2.42 -7.95 -34.96
CA GLN A 250 -1.34 -8.21 -35.93
C GLN A 250 -0.27 -9.16 -35.37
N ILE A 251 0.14 -8.94 -34.11
CA ILE A 251 1.11 -9.82 -33.44
C ILE A 251 0.52 -11.22 -33.25
N SER A 252 -0.75 -11.32 -32.85
CA SER A 252 -1.46 -12.60 -32.74
C SER A 252 -1.51 -13.34 -34.07
N ASP A 253 -1.77 -12.66 -35.19
CA ASP A 253 -1.82 -13.29 -36.52
C ASP A 253 -0.44 -13.78 -36.98
N LEU A 254 0.63 -13.04 -36.67
CA LEU A 254 2.01 -13.48 -36.88
C LEU A 254 2.35 -14.72 -36.05
N ILE A 255 1.99 -14.71 -34.76
CA ILE A 255 2.18 -15.85 -33.86
C ILE A 255 1.38 -17.07 -34.35
N LYS A 256 0.15 -16.89 -34.86
CA LYS A 256 -0.65 -17.99 -35.43
C LYS A 256 -0.03 -18.57 -36.69
N ALA A 257 0.59 -17.74 -37.53
CA ALA A 257 1.23 -18.16 -38.76
C ALA A 257 2.53 -18.96 -38.52
N GLU A 258 3.31 -18.60 -37.49
CA GLU A 258 4.57 -19.28 -37.16
C GLU A 258 4.44 -20.39 -36.12
N CYS A 259 3.48 -20.28 -35.20
CA CYS A 259 3.32 -21.19 -34.08
C CYS A 259 1.92 -21.85 -34.17
N SER A 260 1.85 -23.06 -34.75
CA SER A 260 0.62 -23.84 -35.02
C SER A 260 -0.20 -24.29 -33.78
N TYR A 261 0.14 -23.77 -32.60
CA TYR A 261 -0.38 -24.15 -31.28
C TYR A 261 -1.32 -23.09 -30.66
N PHE A 262 -1.52 -21.95 -31.31
CA PHE A 262 -2.41 -20.88 -30.83
C PHE A 262 -3.68 -20.81 -31.69
N ASP A 263 -4.84 -21.11 -31.11
CA ASP A 263 -6.11 -21.11 -31.86
C ASP A 263 -6.88 -19.79 -31.72
N PHE A 264 -6.79 -19.06 -30.60
CA PHE A 264 -7.48 -17.78 -30.44
C PHE A 264 -6.80 -16.83 -29.45
N LEU A 265 -6.91 -15.53 -29.71
CA LEU A 265 -6.54 -14.46 -28.79
C LEU A 265 -7.82 -14.03 -28.06
N GLN A 266 -7.85 -14.09 -26.73
CA GLN A 266 -8.93 -13.47 -25.95
C GLN A 266 -8.35 -12.33 -25.10
N LEU A 267 -8.57 -11.10 -25.54
CA LEU A 267 -8.28 -9.91 -24.75
C LEU A 267 -9.23 -9.90 -23.54
N ARG A 268 -8.72 -10.18 -22.33
CA ARG A 268 -9.50 -10.03 -21.09
C ARG A 268 -9.05 -8.79 -20.33
N GLY A 269 -9.89 -7.75 -20.36
CA GLY A 269 -9.92 -6.70 -19.34
C GLY A 269 -10.96 -7.01 -18.26
N SER A 270 -10.83 -6.43 -17.07
CA SER A 270 -11.82 -6.52 -15.99
C SER A 270 -13.12 -5.84 -16.39
N ALA A 271 -14.14 -6.65 -16.69
CA ALA A 271 -15.58 -6.33 -16.81
C ALA A 271 -15.95 -5.12 -17.71
N GLU A 272 -16.64 -5.45 -18.80
CA GLU A 272 -17.38 -4.57 -19.74
C GLU A 272 -16.65 -3.85 -20.88
N GLU A 273 -15.33 -3.66 -20.87
CA GLU A 273 -14.62 -3.24 -22.09
C GLU A 273 -13.25 -3.95 -22.23
N ASN A 274 -13.01 -4.54 -23.41
CA ASN A 274 -11.92 -5.49 -23.70
C ASN A 274 -10.47 -4.96 -23.58
N LEU A 275 -10.23 -3.81 -22.94
CA LEU A 275 -8.89 -3.29 -22.65
C LEU A 275 -8.98 -2.25 -21.51
N LYS A 276 -8.37 -2.53 -20.35
CA LYS A 276 -8.32 -1.58 -19.22
C LYS A 276 -6.99 -0.83 -19.26
N ILE A 277 -7.07 0.48 -19.49
CA ILE A 277 -5.93 1.38 -19.56
C ILE A 277 -5.87 2.10 -18.21
N TYR A 278 -4.91 1.74 -17.36
CA TYR A 278 -4.75 2.40 -16.05
C TYR A 278 -3.98 3.73 -16.20
N TYR A 279 -3.06 3.77 -17.16
CA TYR A 279 -2.28 4.93 -17.62
C TYR A 279 -2.07 4.81 -19.14
N PRO A 280 -1.89 5.89 -19.91
CA PRO A 280 -1.70 5.85 -21.38
C PRO A 280 -0.57 4.96 -21.89
N ASP A 281 0.32 4.56 -21.01
CA ASP A 281 1.53 3.80 -21.21
C ASP A 281 1.48 2.35 -20.67
N GLU A 282 0.39 1.94 -20.00
CA GLU A 282 0.25 0.61 -19.40
C GLU A 282 -1.01 -0.13 -19.88
N PHE A 283 -0.81 -1.32 -20.45
CA PHE A 283 -1.87 -2.20 -20.96
C PHE A 283 -1.54 -3.66 -20.70
N ASP A 284 -2.52 -4.40 -20.20
CA ASP A 284 -2.43 -5.84 -20.01
C ASP A 284 -3.28 -6.59 -21.03
N PHE A 285 -2.72 -7.65 -21.62
CA PHE A 285 -3.46 -8.62 -22.42
C PHE A 285 -2.99 -10.05 -22.10
N VAL A 286 -3.88 -11.02 -22.29
CA VAL A 286 -3.59 -12.44 -22.04
C VAL A 286 -3.78 -13.23 -23.33
N LEU A 287 -2.80 -14.09 -23.65
CA LEU A 287 -2.89 -15.09 -24.73
C LEU A 287 -3.37 -16.41 -24.11
N LEU A 288 -4.48 -16.97 -24.62
CA LEU A 288 -5.01 -18.26 -24.19
C LEU A 288 -4.96 -19.26 -25.35
N SER A 289 -4.78 -20.54 -25.06
CA SER A 289 -4.90 -21.60 -26.08
C SER A 289 -5.58 -22.82 -25.47
N GLU A 290 -6.63 -23.33 -26.11
CA GLU A 290 -7.34 -24.54 -25.66
C GLU A 290 -6.54 -25.82 -25.91
N LYS A 291 -5.62 -25.82 -26.89
CA LYS A 291 -4.70 -26.93 -27.16
C LYS A 291 -3.68 -27.18 -26.04
N TRP A 292 -3.62 -26.29 -25.04
CA TRP A 292 -2.68 -26.35 -23.92
C TRP A 292 -3.20 -27.20 -22.75
N LYS A 293 -4.48 -27.57 -22.73
CA LYS A 293 -5.07 -28.40 -21.66
C LYS A 293 -4.39 -29.77 -21.52
N ASP A 294 -3.92 -30.35 -22.63
CA ASP A 294 -3.42 -31.73 -22.67
C ASP A 294 -1.95 -31.87 -23.12
N LYS A 295 -1.25 -30.76 -23.43
CA LYS A 295 0.12 -30.79 -24.02
C LYS A 295 1.20 -30.05 -23.23
N ILE A 296 0.88 -29.43 -22.10
CA ILE A 296 1.91 -28.89 -21.21
C ILE A 296 2.36 -30.01 -20.28
N THR A 297 3.47 -30.66 -20.62
CA THR A 297 4.20 -31.46 -19.64
C THR A 297 5.05 -30.51 -18.81
N PHE A 298 4.63 -30.29 -17.56
CA PHE A 298 5.39 -29.52 -16.59
C PHE A 298 6.64 -30.31 -16.20
N ASN A 299 7.83 -29.81 -16.51
CA ASN A 299 9.06 -30.37 -15.96
C ASN A 299 9.43 -29.55 -14.73
N GLU A 300 9.16 -30.13 -13.56
CA GLU A 300 9.45 -29.52 -12.27
C GLU A 300 10.97 -29.38 -12.14
N ARG A 301 11.48 -28.15 -11.92
CA ARG A 301 12.87 -28.00 -11.45
C ARG A 301 12.93 -28.71 -10.11
N GLN A 302 13.66 -29.81 -10.05
CA GLN A 302 13.98 -30.46 -8.78
C GLN A 302 14.61 -29.39 -7.87
N ASN A 303 13.85 -28.96 -6.84
CA ASN A 303 14.22 -28.09 -5.71
C ASN A 303 13.57 -26.69 -5.59
N LEU A 304 12.46 -26.37 -6.28
CA LEU A 304 11.64 -25.19 -5.93
C LEU A 304 10.13 -25.53 -6.00
N PRO A 305 9.35 -25.37 -4.91
CA PRO A 305 7.91 -25.57 -4.96
C PRO A 305 7.25 -24.39 -5.69
N GLY A 306 6.56 -24.68 -6.80
CA GLY A 306 5.58 -23.75 -7.40
C GLY A 306 5.98 -23.02 -8.69
N PHE A 307 7.06 -23.38 -9.37
CA PHE A 307 7.37 -22.81 -10.69
C PHE A 307 7.33 -23.87 -11.79
N ALA A 308 6.42 -23.67 -12.74
CA ALA A 308 6.28 -24.42 -13.98
C ALA A 308 6.75 -23.53 -15.14
N TYR A 309 7.59 -24.06 -16.04
CA TYR A 309 7.94 -23.37 -17.29
C TYR A 309 7.50 -24.19 -18.50
N ALA A 310 7.11 -23.48 -19.56
CA ALA A 310 6.75 -24.10 -20.82
C ALA A 310 7.99 -24.73 -21.49
N MET A 311 7.81 -25.89 -22.15
CA MET A 311 8.87 -26.60 -22.87
C MET A 311 9.51 -25.76 -23.99
N ARG A 312 10.76 -26.10 -24.34
CA ARG A 312 11.74 -25.37 -25.19
C ARG A 312 11.25 -24.93 -26.58
N GLN A 313 10.20 -25.55 -27.14
CA GLN A 313 9.58 -25.14 -28.41
C GLN A 313 8.62 -23.96 -28.24
N ALA A 314 7.84 -23.94 -27.16
CA ALA A 314 6.94 -22.82 -26.85
C ALA A 314 7.73 -21.60 -26.34
N SER A 315 8.80 -21.82 -25.58
CA SER A 315 9.71 -20.73 -25.16
C SER A 315 10.39 -20.07 -26.37
N ARG A 316 10.90 -20.81 -27.36
CA ARG A 316 11.55 -20.19 -28.54
C ARG A 316 10.62 -19.27 -29.34
N CYS A 317 9.37 -19.68 -29.60
CA CYS A 317 8.37 -18.82 -30.22
C CYS A 317 8.11 -17.57 -29.36
N LEU A 318 7.83 -17.73 -28.07
CA LEU A 318 7.50 -16.60 -27.20
C LEU A 318 8.69 -15.67 -26.95
N ASP A 319 9.91 -16.19 -26.79
CA ASP A 319 11.14 -15.43 -26.54
C ASP A 319 11.54 -14.56 -27.75
N GLU A 320 11.34 -15.05 -28.98
CA GLU A 320 11.57 -14.26 -30.22
C GLU A 320 10.63 -13.05 -30.32
N TYR A 321 9.36 -13.21 -29.92
CA TYR A 321 8.37 -12.12 -29.95
C TYR A 321 8.38 -11.23 -28.70
N PHE A 322 8.72 -11.75 -27.51
CA PHE A 322 8.85 -10.99 -26.26
C PHE A 322 9.99 -9.97 -26.36
N ILE A 323 11.10 -10.36 -26.99
CA ILE A 323 12.22 -9.45 -27.28
C ILE A 323 11.82 -8.41 -28.33
N LEU A 324 11.07 -8.79 -29.37
CA LEU A 324 10.65 -7.86 -30.43
C LEU A 324 9.65 -6.79 -29.94
N ILE A 325 8.75 -7.12 -29.01
CA ILE A 325 7.75 -6.18 -28.47
C ILE A 325 8.42 -5.09 -27.62
N LEU A 326 9.37 -5.47 -26.75
CA LEU A 326 10.18 -4.52 -25.99
C LEU A 326 11.08 -3.68 -26.92
N TYR A 327 11.71 -4.29 -27.91
CA TYR A 327 12.66 -3.59 -28.80
C TYR A 327 11.98 -2.65 -29.80
N THR A 328 10.76 -2.95 -30.25
CA THR A 328 10.03 -2.13 -31.25
C THR A 328 9.31 -0.95 -30.59
N LEU A 329 8.83 -1.09 -29.35
CA LEU A 329 8.24 0.02 -28.59
C LEU A 329 9.29 1.07 -28.19
N PHE A 330 10.54 0.66 -27.92
CA PHE A 330 11.62 1.59 -27.53
C PHE A 330 12.33 2.31 -28.69
N ARG A 331 12.19 1.86 -29.95
CA ARG A 331 13.04 2.33 -31.05
C ARG A 331 12.42 3.42 -31.95
N ASN A 332 11.12 3.71 -31.83
CA ASN A 332 10.42 4.65 -32.74
C ASN A 332 9.97 5.99 -32.11
N GLY A 333 10.73 6.56 -31.16
CA GLY A 333 10.63 8.02 -30.89
C GLY A 333 11.03 8.48 -29.48
N LYS A 334 12.33 8.72 -29.25
CA LYS A 334 12.91 9.44 -28.09
C LYS A 334 12.58 10.95 -28.16
N TYR A 335 12.50 11.75 -27.07
CA TYR A 335 13.48 12.09 -26.01
C TYR A 335 12.81 12.15 -24.61
N ILE A 336 13.34 11.58 -23.50
CA ILE A 336 14.55 11.83 -22.67
C ILE A 336 14.66 13.23 -22.03
N ALA A 337 14.49 13.30 -20.70
CA ALA A 337 15.40 13.95 -19.73
C ALA A 337 15.10 13.36 -18.32
N ALA A 338 15.91 12.43 -17.82
CA ALA A 338 17.18 12.60 -17.08
C ALA A 338 16.95 12.67 -15.56
N MET A 339 17.43 11.63 -14.87
CA MET A 339 17.72 11.64 -13.44
C MET A 339 18.79 12.71 -13.13
N SER A 340 18.45 13.63 -12.23
CA SER A 340 19.30 14.14 -11.16
C SER A 340 18.44 14.31 -9.93
#